data_AF-A0A2J5P8C3-F1
#
_entry.id   AF-A0A2J5P8C3-F1
#
_cell.length_a   1.000
_cell.length_b   1.000
_cell.length_c   1.000
_cell.angle_alpha   90.00
_cell.angle_beta   90.00
_cell.angle_gamma   90.00
#
_symmetry.space_group_name_H-M   'P 1'
#
loop_
_entity.id
_entity.type
_entity.pdbx_description
1 polymer ?
#
loop_
_entity_poly.entity_id
_entity_poly.type
_entity_poly.pdbx_seq_one_letter_code
_entity_poly.pdbx_strand_id
1 'polypeptide(L)'
;MQNTQPQHTPLWQRYLTTKAQSSAKYARDIAAEMGISEAELTEARLGYDAVRLQDDARAILTALETVGETKCICRNEYAVHE
;
A
#
# COMPACT_ATOMS: atom_id res chain seq x y z
N MET A 1 16.55 20.43 -7.71
CA MET A 1 15.65 19.34 -7.25
C MET A 1 14.57 19.20 -8.30
N GLN A 2 14.78 18.33 -9.29
CA GLN A 2 13.82 18.15 -10.39
C GLN A 2 12.51 17.57 -9.84
N ASN A 3 11.44 18.35 -9.98
CA ASN A 3 10.07 17.94 -9.73
C ASN A 3 9.67 16.94 -10.82
N THR A 4 9.92 15.65 -10.59
CA THR A 4 9.40 14.58 -11.45
C THR A 4 7.92 14.43 -11.12
N GLN A 5 7.06 15.08 -11.91
CA GLN A 5 5.63 14.77 -11.93
C GLN A 5 5.48 13.24 -12.05
N PRO A 6 4.64 12.57 -11.23
CA PRO A 6 4.48 11.13 -11.30
C PRO A 6 3.78 10.78 -12.62
N GLN A 7 4.60 10.49 -13.62
CA GLN A 7 4.20 9.89 -14.88
C GLN A 7 3.25 8.74 -14.57
N HIS A 8 1.97 8.93 -14.93
CA HIS A 8 0.86 8.03 -14.63
C HIS A 8 1.23 6.60 -14.99
N THR A 9 1.69 5.83 -14.01
CA THR A 9 1.96 4.42 -14.24
C THR A 9 0.62 3.77 -14.60
N PRO A 10 0.55 2.97 -15.67
CA PRO A 10 -0.70 2.29 -16.07
C PRO A 10 -1.37 1.54 -14.91
N LEU A 11 -0.56 1.10 -13.93
CA LEU A 11 -1.00 0.40 -12.74
C LEU A 11 -1.78 1.27 -11.74
N TRP A 12 -1.37 2.53 -11.52
CA TRP A 12 -2.08 3.47 -10.65
C TRP A 12 -3.47 3.80 -11.20
N GLN A 13 -3.56 4.11 -12.50
CA GLN A 13 -4.85 4.41 -13.12
C GLN A 13 -5.79 3.21 -13.07
N ARG A 14 -5.26 2.00 -13.34
CA ARG A 14 -6.03 0.76 -13.22
C ARG A 14 -6.54 0.54 -11.80
N TYR A 15 -5.72 0.79 -10.78
CA TYR A 15 -6.15 0.74 -9.38
C TYR A 15 -7.31 1.68 -9.09
N LEU A 16 -7.23 2.95 -9.52
CA LEU A 16 -8.31 3.92 -9.30
C LEU A 16 -9.62 3.46 -9.96
N THR A 17 -9.55 2.92 -11.19
CA THR A 17 -10.71 2.38 -11.89
C THR A 17 -11.31 1.18 -11.15
N THR A 18 -10.49 0.19 -10.77
CA THR A 18 -10.98 -1.00 -10.05
C THR A 18 -11.56 -0.63 -8.69
N LYS A 19 -10.90 0.26 -7.93
CA LYS A 19 -11.37 0.74 -6.63
C LYS A 19 -12.72 1.45 -6.72
N ALA A 20 -12.94 2.27 -7.76
CA ALA A 20 -14.21 2.97 -7.97
C ALA A 20 -15.37 2.01 -8.26
N GLN A 21 -15.10 0.84 -8.85
CA GLN A 21 -16.09 -0.20 -9.15
C GLN A 21 -16.33 -1.15 -7.96
N SER A 22 -15.38 -1.24 -7.04
CA SER A 22 -15.36 -2.16 -5.91
C SER A 22 -15.58 -1.41 -4.59
N SER A 23 -16.82 -0.98 -4.32
CA SER A 23 -17.14 -0.30 -3.05
C SER A 23 -16.78 -1.17 -1.84
N ALA A 24 -16.03 -0.59 -0.89
CA ALA A 24 -15.63 -1.20 0.38
C ALA A 24 -14.68 -2.43 0.34
N LYS A 25 -13.97 -2.70 -0.76
CA LYS A 25 -12.95 -3.78 -0.78
C LYS A 25 -11.62 -3.34 -0.18
N TYR A 26 -10.90 -4.29 0.45
CA TYR A 26 -9.55 -4.06 0.94
C TYR A 26 -8.55 -4.01 -0.23
N ALA A 27 -7.40 -3.35 -0.02
CA ALA A 27 -6.34 -3.24 -1.03
C ALA A 27 -5.87 -4.62 -1.53
N ARG A 28 -5.78 -5.62 -0.64
CA ARG A 28 -5.51 -7.02 -0.96
C ARG A 28 -6.47 -7.60 -2.01
N ASP A 29 -7.77 -7.38 -1.84
CA ASP A 29 -8.80 -7.93 -2.74
C ASP A 29 -8.78 -7.22 -4.09
N ILE A 30 -8.54 -5.90 -4.08
CA ILE A 30 -8.36 -5.11 -5.30
C ILE A 30 -7.11 -5.58 -6.07
N ALA A 31 -6.01 -5.88 -5.37
CA ALA A 31 -4.81 -6.42 -6.01
C ALA A 31 -5.07 -7.78 -6.66
N ALA A 32 -5.81 -8.67 -5.99
CA ALA A 32 -6.22 -9.96 -6.54
C ALA A 32 -7.09 -9.80 -7.80
N GLU A 33 -8.06 -8.87 -7.82
CA GLU A 33 -8.85 -8.54 -9.01
C GLU A 33 -8.00 -7.98 -10.16
N MET A 34 -6.96 -7.24 -9.82
CA MET A 34 -5.98 -6.73 -10.76
C MET A 34 -4.96 -7.81 -11.20
N GLY A 35 -4.99 -9.01 -10.62
CA GLY A 35 -4.05 -10.09 -10.94
C GLY A 35 -2.59 -9.74 -10.62
N ILE A 36 -2.36 -8.93 -9.58
CA ILE A 36 -1.04 -8.52 -9.09
C ILE A 36 -0.94 -8.80 -7.58
N SER A 37 0.27 -8.77 -7.04
CA SER A 37 0.47 -8.80 -5.59
C SER A 37 0.05 -7.49 -4.92
N GLU A 38 -0.29 -7.56 -3.63
CA GLU A 38 -0.60 -6.38 -2.81
C GLU A 38 0.62 -5.42 -2.68
N ALA A 39 1.83 -5.98 -2.73
CA ALA A 39 3.07 -5.20 -2.73
C ALA A 39 3.25 -4.39 -4.02
N GLU A 40 2.99 -4.99 -5.19
CA GLU A 40 3.00 -4.28 -6.48
C GLU A 40 1.93 -3.18 -6.53
N LEU A 41 0.74 -3.45 -5.96
CA LEU A 41 -0.29 -2.42 -5.82
C LEU A 41 0.18 -1.28 -4.92
N THR A 42 0.88 -1.58 -3.84
CA THR A 42 1.46 -0.58 -2.93
C THR A 42 2.56 0.23 -3.61
N GLU A 43 3.35 -0.39 -4.47
CA GLU A 43 4.36 0.30 -5.27
C GLU A 43 3.73 1.26 -6.30
N ALA A 44 2.61 0.87 -6.91
CA ALA A 44 1.87 1.72 -7.84
C ALA A 44 1.40 3.05 -7.22
N ARG A 45 1.29 3.10 -5.89
CA ARG A 45 0.85 4.26 -5.12
C ARG A 45 1.96 5.27 -4.81
N LEU A 46 3.22 4.91 -5.06
CA LEU A 46 4.36 5.78 -4.79
C LEU A 46 4.28 7.07 -5.60
N GLY A 47 4.51 8.21 -4.92
CA GLY A 47 4.41 9.53 -5.55
C GLY A 47 2.98 10.06 -5.71
N TYR A 48 1.97 9.26 -5.34
CA TYR A 48 0.58 9.70 -5.22
C TYR A 48 0.19 9.84 -3.75
N ASP A 49 -0.07 8.71 -3.07
CA ASP A 49 -0.51 8.65 -1.68
C ASP A 49 0.35 7.71 -0.81
N ALA A 50 1.46 7.20 -1.35
CA ALA A 50 2.44 6.41 -0.62
C ALA A 50 3.87 6.96 -0.79
N VAL A 51 4.70 6.70 0.22
CA VAL A 51 6.15 6.99 0.24
C VAL A 51 6.91 5.70 0.54
N ARG A 52 8.02 5.48 -0.17
CA ARG A 52 8.89 4.33 0.06
C ARG A 52 9.82 4.61 1.23
N LEU A 53 9.72 3.80 2.29
CA LEU A 53 10.69 3.78 3.39
C LEU A 53 11.97 3.08 2.91
N GLN A 54 13.14 3.62 3.29
CA GLN A 54 14.44 3.14 2.80
C GLN A 54 15.21 2.29 3.81
N ASP A 55 14.87 2.37 5.09
CA ASP A 55 15.52 1.58 6.14
C ASP A 55 15.07 0.10 6.09
N ASP A 56 15.84 -0.77 6.75
CA ASP A 56 15.43 -2.16 6.91
C ASP A 56 14.25 -2.32 7.90
N ALA A 57 13.60 -3.48 7.85
CA ALA A 57 12.43 -3.74 8.68
C ALA A 57 12.71 -3.62 10.18
N ARG A 58 13.91 -3.99 10.65
CA ARG A 58 14.26 -3.92 12.08
C ARG A 58 14.41 -2.46 12.51
N ALA A 59 15.10 -1.66 11.73
CA ALA A 59 15.27 -0.24 12.00
C ALA A 59 13.92 0.50 12.02
N ILE A 60 13.03 0.21 11.08
CA ILE A 60 11.67 0.79 11.03
C ILE A 60 10.88 0.38 12.29
N LEU A 61 10.87 -0.92 12.65
CA LEU A 61 10.16 -1.40 13.82
C LEU A 61 10.67 -0.77 15.13
N THR A 62 11.99 -0.59 15.26
CA THR A 62 12.57 0.12 16.41
C THR A 62 12.14 1.59 16.44
N ALA A 63 12.11 2.28 15.29
CA ALA A 63 11.69 3.68 15.22
C ALA A 63 10.20 3.87 15.56
N LEU A 64 9.35 2.87 15.32
CA LEU A 64 7.93 2.94 15.65
C LEU A 64 7.66 3.08 17.15
N GLU A 65 8.60 2.75 18.05
CA GLU A 65 8.43 2.98 19.49
C GLU A 65 8.12 4.46 19.81
N THR A 66 8.67 5.40 19.04
CA THR A 66 8.52 6.84 19.30
C THR A 66 7.15 7.39 18.92
N VAL A 67 6.32 6.63 18.20
CA VAL A 67 5.02 7.12 17.69
C VAL A 67 3.87 6.96 18.69
N GLY A 68 4.09 6.27 19.82
CA GLY A 68 3.08 6.04 20.86
C GLY A 68 2.17 4.85 20.57
N GLU A 69 0.91 4.93 21.01
CA GLU A 69 -0.07 3.86 20.82
C GLU A 69 -0.45 3.72 19.34
N THR A 70 -0.40 2.49 18.83
CA THR A 70 -0.75 2.16 17.44
C THR A 70 -1.66 0.94 17.39
N LYS A 71 -2.43 0.83 16.30
CA LYS A 71 -3.15 -0.40 15.94
C LYS A 71 -2.27 -1.25 15.02
N CYS A 72 -2.03 -2.50 15.39
CA CYS A 72 -1.25 -3.44 14.58
C CYS A 72 -2.20 -4.44 13.90
N ILE A 73 -2.19 -4.47 12.56
CA ILE A 73 -3.06 -5.34 11.79
C ILE A 73 -2.21 -6.44 11.14
N CYS A 74 -2.50 -7.70 11.51
CA CYS A 74 -1.86 -8.89 10.94
C CYS A 74 -2.95 -9.83 10.42
N ARG A 75 -2.74 -10.45 9.26
CA ARG A 75 -3.72 -11.37 8.70
C ARG A 75 -3.10 -12.53 7.94
N ASN A 76 -3.89 -13.58 7.77
CA ASN A 76 -3.67 -14.60 6.75
C ASN A 76 -4.88 -14.63 5.80
N GLU A 77 -5.07 -15.73 5.07
CA GLU A 77 -6.22 -15.91 4.18
C GLU A 77 -7.56 -15.88 4.91
N TYR A 78 -7.59 -16.38 6.15
CA TYR A 78 -8.81 -16.75 6.84
C TYR A 78 -9.13 -15.89 8.07
N ALA A 79 -8.13 -15.23 8.64
CA ALA A 79 -8.28 -14.45 9.86
C ALA A 79 -7.54 -13.10 9.77
N VAL A 80 -8.13 -12.09 10.41
CA VAL A 80 -7.55 -10.77 10.64
C VAL A 80 -7.47 -10.56 12.15
N HIS A 81 -6.29 -10.15 12.63
CA HIS A 81 -6.05 -9.74 14.01
C HIS A 81 -5.69 -8.25 13.98
N GLU A 82 -6.40 -7.45 14.79
CA GLU A 82 -6.21 -6.00 14.96
C GLU A 82 -5.94 -5.63 16.41
#